data_AF-A0A2W7MLP7-F1
#
_entry.id   AF-A0A2W7MLP7-F1
#
_cell.length_a   1.000
_cell.length_b   1.000
_cell.length_c   1.000
_cell.angle_alpha   90.00
_cell.angle_beta   90.00
_cell.angle_gamma   90.00
#
_symmetry.space_group_name_H-M   'P 1'
#
loop_
_entity.id
_entity.type
_entity.pdbx_description
1 polymer ?
#
loop_
_entity_poly.entity_id
_entity_poly.type
_entity_poly.pdbx_seq_one_letter_code
_entity_poly.pdbx_strand_id
1 'polypeptide(L)'
;MLERKSSFNPKLDEFEMSFNVYMDYVNRQIKKDINYMPHPFVRALLIAHSEAGNGPNGRYLGVSSLDDSSLGCYSVVLEKRGDKFSILAIQNIDLNLEVPVEVGIYLLILSMRIEKIGGNEILPEDAVDIVNDNIPVLNMILFNNDEWIPARDYCRDVMRRDKRNNEVIEKINSDMTWRDYPSTVRSIIAQYWILEKYPEMLVQDKCNITYTMTEHTIPKKTFLDNILFMLCGEPSKYFDDRFKWTYFSDLVSSDEKINGKIKVGRNHPCKCGSGKKNKYCCNINYL
;
A
#
# COMPACT_ATOMS: atom_id res chain seq x y z
N MET A 1 -6.15 -18.33 -38.65
CA MET A 1 -6.00 -17.09 -37.89
C MET A 1 -7.26 -16.95 -37.05
N LEU A 2 -7.24 -17.46 -35.80
CA LEU A 2 -8.40 -17.48 -34.92
C LEU A 2 -8.37 -16.18 -34.09
N GLU A 3 -9.26 -15.26 -34.42
CA GLU A 3 -9.53 -14.09 -33.58
C GLU A 3 -10.03 -14.55 -32.21
N ARG A 4 -9.21 -14.35 -31.18
CA ARG A 4 -9.67 -14.49 -29.80
C ARG A 4 -10.72 -13.41 -29.56
N LYS A 5 -11.99 -13.81 -29.53
CA LYS A 5 -13.08 -12.96 -29.03
C LYS A 5 -12.75 -12.57 -27.59
N SER A 6 -12.47 -11.27 -27.41
CA SER A 6 -12.35 -10.60 -26.12
C SER A 6 -13.61 -10.89 -25.31
N SER A 7 -13.52 -11.79 -24.34
CA SER A 7 -14.57 -12.02 -23.35
C SER A 7 -14.67 -10.76 -22.48
N PHE A 8 -15.76 -10.02 -22.66
CA PHE A 8 -16.15 -8.91 -21.81
C PHE A 8 -16.07 -9.34 -20.33
N ASN A 9 -15.16 -8.75 -19.56
CA ASN A 9 -15.02 -8.97 -18.12
C ASN A 9 -15.53 -7.71 -17.41
N PRO A 10 -16.78 -7.68 -16.93
CA PRO A 10 -17.42 -6.48 -16.40
C PRO A 10 -16.63 -5.83 -15.24
N LYS A 11 -15.85 -6.61 -14.47
CA LYS A 11 -14.99 -6.08 -13.40
C LYS A 11 -13.82 -5.24 -13.93
N LEU A 12 -13.36 -5.50 -15.15
CA LEU A 12 -12.23 -4.80 -15.76
C LEU A 12 -12.67 -3.45 -16.35
N ASP A 13 -13.81 -3.43 -17.05
CA ASP A 13 -14.33 -2.19 -17.65
C ASP A 13 -14.84 -1.21 -16.59
N GLU A 14 -15.42 -1.71 -15.48
CA GLU A 14 -15.76 -0.88 -14.30
C GLU A 14 -14.51 -0.27 -13.64
N PHE A 15 -13.41 -1.02 -13.58
CA PHE A 15 -12.13 -0.52 -13.09
C PHE A 15 -11.55 0.57 -14.00
N GLU A 16 -11.54 0.35 -15.32
CA GLU A 16 -11.04 1.32 -16.30
C GLU A 16 -11.77 2.66 -16.21
N MET A 17 -13.11 2.63 -16.15
CA MET A 17 -13.92 3.84 -16.01
C MET A 17 -13.64 4.53 -14.67
N SER A 18 -13.61 3.77 -13.56
CA SER A 18 -13.34 4.31 -12.23
C SER A 18 -11.94 4.92 -12.13
N PHE A 19 -10.95 4.28 -12.76
CA PHE A 19 -9.57 4.77 -12.82
C PHE A 19 -9.47 6.10 -13.55
N ASN A 20 -10.03 6.20 -14.77
CA ASN A 20 -10.01 7.44 -15.54
C ASN A 20 -10.73 8.58 -14.80
N VAL A 21 -11.92 8.32 -14.27
CA VAL A 21 -12.70 9.31 -13.50
C VAL A 21 -11.92 9.79 -12.28
N TYR A 22 -11.21 8.88 -11.61
CA TYR A 22 -10.41 9.24 -10.44
C TYR A 22 -9.15 10.03 -10.82
N MET A 23 -8.41 9.65 -11.86
CA MET A 23 -7.26 10.44 -12.35
C MET A 23 -7.69 11.86 -12.73
N ASP A 24 -8.82 12.00 -13.40
CA ASP A 24 -9.41 13.31 -13.72
C ASP A 24 -9.79 14.10 -12.47
N TYR A 25 -10.36 13.45 -11.46
CA TYR A 25 -10.65 14.07 -10.17
C TYR A 25 -9.37 14.58 -9.50
N VAL A 26 -8.34 13.74 -9.36
CA VAL A 26 -7.06 14.12 -8.74
C VAL A 26 -6.43 15.29 -9.49
N ASN A 27 -6.39 15.24 -10.82
CA ASN A 27 -5.88 16.34 -11.65
C ASN A 27 -6.63 17.66 -11.41
N ARG A 28 -7.96 17.61 -11.25
CA ARG A 28 -8.76 18.80 -10.92
C ARG A 28 -8.47 19.30 -9.50
N GLN A 29 -8.29 18.41 -8.52
CA GLN A 29 -7.97 18.82 -7.16
C GLN A 29 -6.61 19.51 -7.07
N ILE A 30 -5.56 18.95 -7.70
CA ILE A 30 -4.23 19.58 -7.75
C ILE A 30 -4.29 21.00 -8.35
N LYS A 31 -5.15 21.21 -9.37
CA LYS A 31 -5.32 22.54 -9.99
C LYS A 31 -6.11 23.52 -9.14
N LYS A 32 -7.04 23.03 -8.30
CA LYS A 32 -7.92 23.85 -7.47
C LYS A 32 -7.28 24.24 -6.14
N ASP A 33 -6.51 23.33 -5.56
CA ASP A 33 -5.88 23.49 -4.25
C ASP A 33 -4.39 23.13 -4.34
N ILE A 34 -3.54 24.13 -4.16
CA ILE A 34 -2.08 23.96 -4.18
C ILE A 34 -1.58 23.11 -3.01
N ASN A 35 -2.36 22.99 -1.94
CA ASN A 35 -2.04 22.17 -0.77
C ASN A 35 -2.60 20.75 -0.89
N TYR A 36 -3.33 20.43 -1.97
CA TYR A 36 -3.80 19.08 -2.21
C TYR A 36 -2.63 18.18 -2.62
N MET A 37 -2.24 17.28 -1.72
CA MET A 37 -1.12 16.36 -1.89
C MET A 37 -1.63 14.92 -1.94
N PRO A 38 -2.00 14.39 -3.12
CA PRO A 38 -2.38 13.00 -3.24
C PRO A 38 -1.19 12.10 -2.89
N HIS A 39 -1.47 10.87 -2.48
CA HIS A 39 -0.42 9.89 -2.19
C HIS A 39 0.56 9.76 -3.36
N PRO A 40 1.89 9.66 -3.13
CA PRO A 40 2.86 9.71 -4.23
C PRO A 40 2.69 8.60 -5.27
N PHE A 41 2.25 7.40 -4.87
CA PHE A 41 1.82 6.35 -5.81
C PHE A 41 0.74 6.84 -6.79
N VAL A 42 -0.29 7.54 -6.30
CA VAL A 42 -1.37 8.11 -7.13
C VAL A 42 -0.82 9.23 -8.02
N ARG A 43 0.13 10.03 -7.53
CA ARG A 43 0.81 11.05 -8.33
C ARG A 43 1.64 10.44 -9.46
N ALA A 44 2.37 9.36 -9.20
CA ALA A 44 3.11 8.62 -10.22
C ALA A 44 2.16 8.04 -11.29
N LEU A 45 1.04 7.45 -10.86
CA LEU A 45 -0.03 6.99 -11.76
C LEU A 45 -0.57 8.11 -12.64
N LEU A 46 -0.87 9.27 -12.04
CA LEU A 46 -1.40 10.43 -12.76
C LEU A 46 -0.43 10.92 -13.84
N ILE A 47 0.88 10.96 -13.55
CA ILE A 47 1.90 11.35 -14.53
C ILE A 47 1.91 10.37 -15.70
N ALA A 48 1.99 9.06 -15.42
CA ALA A 48 1.96 8.03 -16.44
C ALA A 48 0.68 8.11 -17.29
N HIS A 49 -0.47 8.32 -16.65
CA HIS A 49 -1.78 8.39 -17.29
C HIS A 49 -1.91 9.61 -18.19
N SER A 50 -1.45 10.78 -17.75
CA SER A 50 -1.48 12.02 -18.54
C SER A 50 -0.64 11.92 -19.83
N GLU A 51 0.55 11.32 -19.74
CA GLU A 51 1.38 11.05 -20.91
C GLU A 51 0.72 10.02 -21.84
N ALA A 52 0.16 8.96 -21.28
CA ALA A 52 -0.50 7.92 -22.03
C ALA A 52 -1.77 8.42 -22.75
N GLY A 53 -2.56 9.27 -22.10
CA GLY A 53 -3.81 9.82 -22.66
C GLY A 53 -3.61 10.50 -24.01
N ASN A 54 -2.51 11.26 -24.16
CA ASN A 54 -2.17 11.98 -25.39
C ASN A 54 -1.26 11.18 -26.34
N GLY A 55 -0.67 10.08 -25.87
CA GLY A 55 0.30 9.30 -26.63
C GLY A 55 -0.31 8.15 -27.44
N PRO A 56 0.48 7.55 -28.35
CA PRO A 56 0.09 6.34 -29.08
C PRO A 56 -0.05 5.11 -28.16
N ASN A 57 -0.44 3.96 -28.69
CA ASN A 57 -0.33 2.71 -27.94
C ASN A 57 1.14 2.47 -27.54
N GLY A 58 1.38 2.05 -26.30
CA GLY A 58 2.74 1.93 -25.78
C GLY A 58 2.81 1.89 -24.27
N ARG A 59 4.04 2.00 -23.75
CA ARG A 59 4.32 2.00 -22.31
C ARG A 59 4.76 3.38 -21.85
N TYR A 60 4.25 3.80 -20.71
CA TYR A 60 4.40 5.12 -20.13
C TYR A 60 4.89 5.00 -18.70
N LEU A 61 5.88 5.79 -18.34
CA LEU A 61 6.51 5.75 -17.03
C LEU A 61 6.17 7.04 -16.29
N GLY A 62 5.50 6.92 -15.15
CA GLY A 62 5.30 8.01 -14.21
C GLY A 62 6.21 7.86 -13.01
N VAL A 63 6.83 8.95 -12.57
CA VAL A 63 7.65 8.99 -11.35
C VAL A 63 7.19 10.17 -10.51
N SER A 64 6.78 9.93 -9.26
CA SER A 64 6.48 11.02 -8.33
C SER A 64 7.79 11.72 -7.93
N SER A 65 7.84 13.06 -7.97
CA SER A 65 9.09 13.82 -7.77
C SER A 65 9.81 13.49 -6.44
N LEU A 66 11.14 13.52 -6.48
CA LEU A 66 12.05 13.38 -5.33
C LEU A 66 12.17 14.67 -4.49
N ASP A 67 11.74 15.82 -5.02
CA ASP A 67 11.97 17.12 -4.37
C ASP A 67 11.16 17.29 -3.08
N ASP A 68 10.09 16.51 -2.93
CA ASP A 68 9.27 16.40 -1.72
C ASP A 68 9.75 15.19 -0.89
N SER A 69 11.00 15.25 -0.43
CA SER A 69 11.71 14.14 0.23
C SER A 69 11.01 13.53 1.47
N SER A 70 9.98 14.20 2.01
CA SER A 70 9.15 13.67 3.10
C SER A 70 8.00 12.78 2.62
N LEU A 71 7.68 12.78 1.33
CA LEU A 71 6.44 12.18 0.84
C LEU A 71 6.58 10.75 0.32
N GLY A 72 7.78 10.28 -0.03
CA GLY A 72 7.93 8.98 -0.65
C GLY A 72 8.01 9.09 -2.17
N CYS A 73 8.86 8.29 -2.82
CA CYS A 73 9.05 8.26 -4.26
C CYS A 73 8.57 6.94 -4.86
N TYR A 74 7.71 7.01 -5.87
CA TYR A 74 7.19 5.86 -6.59
C TYR A 74 7.46 6.00 -8.09
N SER A 75 7.68 4.88 -8.75
CA SER A 75 7.55 4.76 -10.20
C SER A 75 6.44 3.78 -10.57
N VAL A 76 5.71 4.10 -11.64
CA VAL A 76 4.64 3.27 -12.18
C VAL A 76 4.75 3.19 -13.68
N VAL A 77 4.63 1.98 -14.22
CA VAL A 77 4.57 1.75 -15.68
C VAL A 77 3.13 1.41 -16.06
N LEU A 78 2.54 2.23 -16.94
CA LEU A 78 1.25 1.97 -17.57
C LEU A 78 1.46 1.50 -19.01
N GLU A 79 0.62 0.58 -19.47
CA GLU A 79 0.49 0.22 -20.88
C GLU A 79 -0.85 0.68 -21.43
N LYS A 80 -0.81 1.38 -22.57
CA LYS A 80 -1.99 1.81 -23.32
C LYS A 80 -2.21 0.91 -24.53
N ARG A 81 -3.44 0.39 -24.67
CA ARG A 81 -3.91 -0.39 -25.83
C ARG A 81 -5.27 0.13 -26.29
N GLY A 82 -5.29 1.05 -27.24
CA GLY A 82 -6.49 1.81 -27.59
C GLY A 82 -6.85 2.77 -26.46
N ASP A 83 -8.09 2.71 -25.99
CA ASP A 83 -8.57 3.51 -24.86
C ASP A 83 -8.38 2.82 -23.50
N LYS A 84 -7.76 1.63 -23.50
CA LYS A 84 -7.55 0.80 -22.31
C LYS A 84 -6.17 1.04 -21.70
N PHE A 85 -6.12 1.02 -20.37
CA PHE A 85 -4.89 1.13 -19.57
C PHE A 85 -4.69 -0.11 -18.71
N SER A 86 -3.44 -0.52 -18.54
CA SER A 86 -3.06 -1.58 -17.60
C SER A 86 -1.82 -1.16 -16.82
N ILE A 87 -1.82 -1.39 -15.51
CA ILE A 87 -0.63 -1.19 -14.68
C ILE A 87 0.27 -2.41 -14.88
N LEU A 88 1.51 -2.19 -15.33
CA LEU A 88 2.48 -3.27 -15.56
C LEU A 88 3.47 -3.44 -14.42
N ALA A 89 3.87 -2.36 -13.77
CA ALA A 89 4.87 -2.39 -12.70
C ALA A 89 4.69 -1.20 -11.78
N ILE A 90 4.99 -1.41 -10.50
CA ILE A 90 4.98 -0.39 -9.46
C ILE A 90 6.22 -0.61 -8.60
N GLN A 91 6.96 0.47 -8.32
CA GLN A 91 8.10 0.43 -7.43
C GLN A 91 8.03 1.60 -6.45
N ASN A 92 8.12 1.31 -5.16
CA ASN A 92 8.47 2.29 -4.14
C ASN A 92 10.01 2.43 -4.17
N ILE A 93 10.48 3.55 -4.73
CA ILE A 93 11.90 3.80 -4.99
C ILE A 93 12.67 3.98 -3.67
N ASP A 94 12.07 4.66 -2.68
CA ASP A 94 12.76 4.97 -1.43
C ASP A 94 13.02 3.73 -0.59
N LEU A 95 12.07 2.79 -0.58
CA LEU A 95 12.21 1.51 0.10
C LEU A 95 12.92 0.46 -0.77
N ASN A 96 13.25 0.79 -2.03
CA ASN A 96 13.70 -0.16 -3.05
C ASN A 96 12.79 -1.41 -3.09
N LEU A 97 11.48 -1.19 -3.03
CA LEU A 97 10.47 -2.23 -2.91
C LEU A 97 9.64 -2.29 -4.20
N GLU A 98 9.63 -3.45 -4.84
CA GLU A 98 8.67 -3.76 -5.90
C GLU A 98 7.30 -4.02 -5.28
N VAL A 99 6.28 -3.31 -5.75
CA VAL A 99 4.92 -3.42 -5.23
C VAL A 99 4.11 -4.26 -6.22
N PRO A 100 3.52 -5.39 -5.80
CA PRO A 100 2.63 -6.17 -6.65
C PRO A 100 1.49 -5.30 -7.20
N VAL A 101 1.13 -5.52 -8.47
CA VAL A 101 0.11 -4.70 -9.15
C VAL A 101 -1.22 -4.74 -8.40
N GLU A 102 -1.58 -5.90 -7.85
CA GLU A 102 -2.80 -6.13 -7.06
C GLU A 102 -2.81 -5.27 -5.79
N VAL A 103 -1.66 -5.17 -5.10
CA VAL A 103 -1.53 -4.29 -3.94
C VAL A 103 -1.65 -2.83 -4.37
N GLY A 104 -1.06 -2.46 -5.51
CA GLY A 104 -1.26 -1.13 -6.10
C GLY A 104 -2.73 -0.82 -6.41
N ILE A 105 -3.49 -1.81 -6.91
CA ILE A 105 -4.93 -1.68 -7.16
C ILE A 105 -5.68 -1.48 -5.84
N TYR A 106 -5.36 -2.22 -4.79
CA TYR A 106 -5.95 -1.97 -3.46
C TYR A 106 -5.65 -0.56 -2.98
N LEU A 107 -4.38 -0.11 -3.03
CA LEU A 107 -4.01 1.25 -2.63
C LEU A 107 -4.78 2.31 -3.43
N LEU A 108 -4.97 2.10 -4.73
CA LEU A 108 -5.76 3.00 -5.57
C LEU A 108 -7.23 3.04 -5.13
N ILE A 109 -7.86 1.90 -4.86
CA ILE A 109 -9.24 1.81 -4.38
C ILE A 109 -9.37 2.50 -3.01
N LEU A 110 -8.48 2.21 -2.07
CA LEU A 110 -8.47 2.84 -0.75
C LEU A 110 -8.33 4.36 -0.88
N SER A 111 -7.44 4.82 -1.77
CA SER A 111 -7.25 6.23 -2.08
C SER A 111 -8.55 6.87 -2.59
N MET A 112 -9.27 6.22 -3.49
CA MET A 112 -10.59 6.69 -3.94
C MET A 112 -11.63 6.77 -2.80
N ARG A 113 -11.57 5.84 -1.84
CA ARG A 113 -12.50 5.80 -0.69
C ARG A 113 -12.21 6.92 0.30
N ILE A 114 -10.96 7.07 0.74
CA ILE A 114 -10.58 8.09 1.73
C ILE A 114 -10.69 9.52 1.18
N GLU A 115 -10.61 9.71 -0.14
CA GLU A 115 -10.86 11.02 -0.78
C GLU A 115 -12.28 11.54 -0.58
N LYS A 116 -13.24 10.67 -0.26
CA LYS A 116 -14.62 11.10 0.07
C LYS A 116 -14.72 11.68 1.47
N ILE A 117 -13.76 11.39 2.35
CA ILE A 117 -13.67 11.97 3.69
C ILE A 117 -12.99 13.34 3.55
N GLY A 118 -13.57 14.40 4.10
CA GLY A 118 -12.99 15.74 4.04
C GLY A 118 -11.66 15.85 4.80
N GLY A 119 -10.79 16.79 4.42
CA GLY A 119 -9.52 17.04 5.11
C GLY A 119 -8.41 16.03 4.78
N ASN A 120 -7.30 16.11 5.54
CA ASN A 120 -6.10 15.29 5.33
C ASN A 120 -5.98 14.09 6.27
N GLU A 121 -6.96 13.93 7.16
CA GLU A 121 -6.98 12.89 8.19
C GLU A 121 -8.28 12.08 8.11
N ILE A 122 -8.25 10.86 8.65
CA ILE A 122 -9.40 9.96 8.76
C ILE A 122 -9.52 9.46 10.20
N LEU A 123 -10.72 9.07 10.60
CA LEU A 123 -10.93 8.41 11.89
C LEU A 123 -10.45 6.94 11.82
N PRO A 124 -9.95 6.36 12.92
CA PRO A 124 -9.56 4.96 12.98
C PRO A 124 -10.68 3.98 12.59
N GLU A 125 -11.92 4.28 12.97
CA GLU A 125 -13.10 3.49 12.64
C GLU A 125 -13.31 3.47 11.11
N ASP A 126 -13.31 4.64 10.48
CA ASP A 126 -13.41 4.76 9.02
C ASP A 126 -12.27 4.02 8.31
N ALA A 127 -11.06 4.08 8.87
CA ALA A 127 -9.90 3.38 8.31
C ALA A 127 -10.09 1.86 8.31
N VAL A 128 -10.60 1.30 9.42
CA VAL A 128 -10.88 -0.13 9.55
C VAL A 128 -12.00 -0.56 8.61
N ASP A 129 -13.10 0.20 8.56
CA ASP A 129 -14.24 -0.10 7.68
C ASP A 129 -13.82 -0.08 6.20
N ILE A 130 -13.08 0.95 5.79
CA ILE A 130 -12.57 1.07 4.42
C ILE A 130 -11.69 -0.12 4.04
N VAL A 131 -10.82 -0.60 4.94
CA VAL A 131 -9.99 -1.77 4.64
C VAL A 131 -10.82 -3.05 4.56
N ASN A 132 -11.68 -3.30 5.54
CA ASN A 132 -12.48 -4.53 5.61
C ASN A 132 -13.44 -4.68 4.42
N ASP A 133 -13.97 -3.56 3.92
CA ASP A 133 -14.87 -3.53 2.77
C ASP A 133 -14.15 -3.73 1.42
N ASN A 134 -12.86 -3.36 1.32
CA ASN A 134 -12.18 -3.26 0.02
C ASN A 134 -10.99 -4.22 -0.13
N ILE A 135 -10.50 -4.85 0.94
CA ILE A 135 -9.40 -5.82 0.91
C ILE A 135 -9.91 -7.18 1.42
N PRO A 136 -10.36 -8.08 0.53
CA PRO A 136 -11.07 -9.30 0.92
C PRO A 136 -10.30 -10.22 1.86
N VAL A 137 -8.97 -10.22 1.76
CA VAL A 137 -8.08 -11.08 2.54
C VAL A 137 -7.80 -10.56 3.95
N LEU A 138 -8.16 -9.31 4.26
CA LEU A 138 -7.91 -8.70 5.55
C LEU A 138 -9.19 -8.61 6.38
N ASN A 139 -9.00 -8.75 7.69
CA ASN A 139 -9.96 -8.37 8.73
C ASN A 139 -9.22 -7.54 9.77
N MET A 140 -9.27 -6.22 9.64
CA MET A 140 -8.77 -5.28 10.62
C MET A 140 -9.77 -5.15 11.77
N ILE A 141 -9.26 -5.19 13.00
CA ILE A 141 -10.05 -5.08 14.23
C ILE A 141 -9.49 -3.90 15.02
N LEU A 142 -10.27 -2.83 15.18
CA LEU A 142 -9.87 -1.69 16.00
C LEU A 142 -9.86 -2.09 17.47
N PHE A 143 -8.72 -1.93 18.15
CA PHE A 143 -8.64 -2.15 19.58
C PHE A 143 -9.29 -1.00 20.35
N ASN A 144 -10.21 -1.32 21.28
CA ASN A 144 -10.78 -0.32 22.18
C ASN A 144 -9.73 0.11 23.21
N ASN A 145 -9.19 1.31 23.01
CA ASN A 145 -8.16 1.85 23.89
C ASN A 145 -8.62 1.97 25.35
N ASP A 146 -9.91 2.12 25.65
CA ASP A 146 -10.38 2.20 27.05
C ASP A 146 -10.17 0.90 27.83
N GLU A 147 -9.96 -0.22 27.12
CA GLU A 147 -9.72 -1.53 27.71
C GLU A 147 -8.22 -1.87 27.87
N TRP A 148 -7.32 -0.91 27.61
CA TRP A 148 -5.88 -1.19 27.60
C TRP A 148 -5.33 -1.70 28.94
N ILE A 149 -5.85 -1.23 30.07
CA ILE A 149 -5.41 -1.66 31.41
C ILE A 149 -5.76 -3.13 31.65
N PRO A 150 -7.04 -3.57 31.58
CA PRO A 150 -7.37 -4.99 31.76
C PRO A 150 -6.72 -5.87 30.68
N ALA A 151 -6.59 -5.39 29.43
CA ALA A 151 -5.88 -6.09 28.37
C ALA A 151 -4.40 -6.34 28.71
N ARG A 152 -3.71 -5.31 29.20
CA ARG A 152 -2.30 -5.39 29.62
C ARG A 152 -2.12 -6.42 30.74
N ASP A 153 -2.96 -6.36 31.76
CA ASP A 153 -2.85 -7.24 32.92
C ASP A 153 -3.14 -8.70 32.55
N TYR A 154 -4.16 -8.94 31.71
CA TYR A 154 -4.41 -10.26 31.12
C TYR A 154 -3.20 -10.76 30.31
N CYS A 155 -2.68 -9.95 29.38
CA CYS A 155 -1.52 -10.31 28.56
C CYS A 155 -0.31 -10.67 29.43
N ARG A 156 -0.03 -9.89 30.49
CA ARG A 156 1.06 -10.15 31.43
C ARG A 156 0.88 -11.50 32.14
N ASP A 157 -0.33 -11.81 32.59
CA ASP A 157 -0.63 -13.06 33.29
C ASP A 157 -0.52 -14.29 32.37
N VAL A 158 -1.02 -14.18 31.13
CA VAL A 158 -0.87 -15.23 30.11
C VAL A 158 0.60 -15.48 29.81
N MET A 159 1.38 -14.42 29.58
CA MET A 159 2.80 -14.58 29.25
C MET A 159 3.63 -15.09 30.43
N ARG A 160 3.33 -14.72 31.68
CA ARG A 160 4.02 -15.28 32.85
C ARG A 160 3.85 -16.80 32.97
N ARG A 161 2.71 -17.33 32.48
CA ARG A 161 2.48 -18.78 32.41
C ARG A 161 3.24 -19.41 31.25
N ASP A 162 3.40 -18.71 30.13
CA ASP A 162 4.20 -19.13 28.98
C ASP A 162 5.66 -18.64 29.06
N LYS A 163 6.50 -19.42 29.74
CA LYS A 163 7.93 -19.13 30.01
C LYS A 163 8.81 -18.87 28.77
N ARG A 164 8.27 -18.96 27.55
CA ARG A 164 9.00 -18.77 26.29
C ARG A 164 9.22 -17.29 25.91
N ASN A 165 8.54 -16.34 26.56
CA ASN A 165 8.51 -14.93 26.13
C ASN A 165 8.97 -13.90 27.18
N ASN A 166 9.92 -14.25 28.05
CA ASN A 166 10.34 -13.38 29.18
C ASN A 166 10.78 -11.97 28.75
N GLU A 167 11.47 -11.82 27.61
CA GLU A 167 11.94 -10.50 27.13
C GLU A 167 10.81 -9.52 26.78
N VAL A 168 9.65 -10.03 26.34
CA VAL A 168 8.48 -9.18 26.04
C VAL A 168 7.76 -8.81 27.33
N ILE A 169 7.67 -9.74 28.29
CA ILE A 169 7.03 -9.52 29.59
C ILE A 169 7.69 -8.37 30.34
N GLU A 170 9.01 -8.30 30.33
CA GLU A 170 9.78 -7.22 30.99
C GLU A 170 9.42 -5.83 30.42
N LYS A 171 8.91 -5.77 29.19
CA LYS A 171 8.47 -4.52 28.55
C LYS A 171 7.03 -4.15 28.88
N ILE A 172 6.24 -5.03 29.52
CA ILE A 172 4.83 -4.79 29.89
C ILE A 172 4.74 -4.28 31.35
N ASN A 173 5.20 -3.05 31.58
CA ASN A 173 5.24 -2.40 32.89
C ASN A 173 3.88 -1.77 33.28
N SER A 174 3.38 -2.00 34.50
CA SER A 174 2.11 -1.43 35.00
C SER A 174 2.07 0.09 35.06
N ASP A 175 3.23 0.74 35.14
CA ASP A 175 3.33 2.18 35.40
C ASP A 175 3.38 3.02 34.12
N MET A 176 3.46 2.37 32.94
CA MET A 176 3.44 3.03 31.64
C MET A 176 2.02 3.34 31.19
N THR A 177 1.82 4.49 30.54
CA THR A 177 0.56 4.79 29.87
C THR A 177 0.48 4.05 28.53
N TRP A 178 -0.73 3.92 27.97
CA TRP A 178 -0.91 3.29 26.66
C TRP A 178 -0.04 3.90 25.55
N ARG A 179 0.11 5.23 25.57
CA ARG A 179 0.90 5.97 24.55
C ARG A 179 2.39 5.67 24.64
N ASP A 180 2.89 5.41 25.85
CA ASP A 180 4.32 5.21 26.11
C ASP A 180 4.81 3.82 25.69
N TYR A 181 3.92 2.85 25.50
CA TYR A 181 4.32 1.54 25.00
C TYR A 181 4.81 1.60 23.55
N PRO A 182 5.88 0.86 23.20
CA PRO A 182 6.23 0.61 21.81
C PRO A 182 5.06 0.01 21.04
N SER A 183 4.92 0.35 19.75
CA SER A 183 3.83 -0.14 18.89
C SER A 183 3.73 -1.67 18.86
N THR A 184 4.86 -2.37 18.90
CA THR A 184 4.92 -3.84 18.95
C THR A 184 4.33 -4.39 20.24
N VAL A 185 4.63 -3.77 21.39
CA VAL A 185 4.08 -4.18 22.70
C VAL A 185 2.59 -3.91 22.75
N ARG A 186 2.13 -2.75 22.26
CA ARG A 186 0.70 -2.44 22.13
C ARG A 186 -0.04 -3.48 21.30
N SER A 187 0.50 -3.80 20.13
CA SER A 187 -0.10 -4.78 19.21
C SER A 187 -0.22 -6.15 19.87
N ILE A 188 0.80 -6.58 20.63
CA ILE A 188 0.78 -7.82 21.39
C ILE A 188 -0.32 -7.81 22.46
N ILE A 189 -0.36 -6.77 23.30
CA ILE A 189 -1.38 -6.64 24.37
C ILE A 189 -2.79 -6.72 23.77
N ALA A 190 -3.03 -5.93 22.73
CA ALA A 190 -4.32 -5.87 22.04
C ALA A 190 -4.67 -7.21 21.39
N GLN A 191 -3.72 -7.88 20.74
CA GLN A 191 -3.95 -9.18 20.11
C GLN A 191 -4.40 -10.24 21.12
N TYR A 192 -3.73 -10.36 22.26
CA TYR A 192 -4.13 -11.32 23.30
C TYR A 192 -5.53 -11.01 23.85
N TRP A 193 -5.86 -9.73 24.00
CA TRP A 193 -7.17 -9.31 24.49
C TRP A 193 -8.29 -9.64 23.50
N ILE A 194 -8.11 -9.32 22.21
CA ILE A 194 -9.10 -9.63 21.16
C ILE A 194 -9.33 -11.15 21.07
N LEU A 195 -8.27 -11.97 21.10
CA LEU A 195 -8.38 -13.42 21.05
C LEU A 195 -9.22 -14.01 22.20
N GLU A 196 -9.11 -13.41 23.39
CA GLU A 196 -9.81 -13.86 24.58
C GLU A 196 -11.24 -13.32 24.68
N LYS A 197 -11.42 -12.02 24.47
CA LYS A 197 -12.67 -11.31 24.78
C LYS A 197 -13.61 -11.21 23.61
N TYR A 198 -13.07 -11.16 22.40
CA TYR A 198 -13.84 -10.92 21.18
C TYR A 198 -13.47 -11.94 20.08
N PRO A 199 -13.47 -13.26 20.37
CA PRO A 199 -13.14 -14.26 19.37
C PRO A 199 -14.10 -14.24 18.18
N GLU A 200 -15.33 -13.76 18.36
CA GLU A 200 -16.33 -13.59 17.30
C GLU A 200 -15.99 -12.49 16.28
N MET A 201 -15.11 -11.54 16.64
CA MET A 201 -14.62 -10.54 15.68
C MET A 201 -13.59 -11.13 14.71
N LEU A 202 -13.06 -12.32 15.01
CA LEU A 202 -12.12 -13.01 14.13
C LEU A 202 -12.87 -13.68 12.99
N VAL A 203 -12.48 -13.33 11.76
CA VAL A 203 -13.09 -13.91 10.57
C VAL A 203 -12.23 -15.07 10.08
N GLN A 204 -12.87 -16.22 9.89
CA GLN A 204 -12.23 -17.40 9.30
C GLN A 204 -11.77 -17.09 7.86
N ASP A 205 -10.66 -17.69 7.44
CA ASP A 205 -10.07 -17.54 6.09
C ASP A 205 -9.62 -16.10 5.74
N LYS A 206 -9.54 -15.23 6.74
CA LYS A 206 -8.96 -13.89 6.63
C LYS A 206 -7.74 -13.73 7.54
N CYS A 207 -6.87 -12.82 7.13
CA CYS A 207 -5.80 -12.32 7.99
C CYS A 207 -6.38 -11.32 9.00
N ASN A 208 -6.52 -11.76 10.24
CA ASN A 208 -7.00 -10.93 11.34
C ASN A 208 -5.86 -10.05 11.86
N ILE A 209 -6.05 -8.74 11.82
CA ILE A 209 -5.04 -7.75 12.20
C ILE A 209 -5.64 -6.83 13.25
N THR A 210 -5.13 -6.95 14.48
CA THR A 210 -5.50 -6.01 15.54
C THR A 210 -4.81 -4.67 15.30
N TYR A 211 -5.62 -3.63 15.12
CA TYR A 211 -5.17 -2.29 14.84
C TYR A 211 -5.22 -1.44 16.11
N THR A 212 -4.04 -1.01 16.57
CA THR A 212 -3.89 -0.18 17.78
C THR A 212 -3.51 1.24 17.43
N MET A 213 -4.13 2.22 18.09
CA MET A 213 -3.89 3.65 17.85
C MET A 213 -3.59 4.38 19.15
N THR A 214 -2.82 5.47 19.07
CA THR A 214 -2.66 6.45 20.16
C THR A 214 -3.27 7.80 19.85
N GLU A 215 -3.56 8.02 18.58
CA GLU A 215 -4.09 9.27 18.06
C GLU A 215 -5.56 9.08 17.72
N HIS A 216 -6.33 10.17 17.78
CA HIS A 216 -7.75 10.19 17.44
C HIS A 216 -8.00 10.22 15.92
N THR A 217 -6.99 10.58 15.14
CA THR A 217 -7.05 10.68 13.69
C THR A 217 -5.77 10.12 13.06
N ILE A 218 -5.85 9.75 11.79
CA ILE A 218 -4.75 9.18 11.01
C ILE A 218 -4.57 10.03 9.75
N PRO A 219 -3.37 10.59 9.48
CA PRO A 219 -3.12 11.21 8.19
C PRO A 219 -3.33 10.21 7.04
N LYS A 220 -4.10 10.58 6.02
CA LYS A 220 -4.47 9.70 4.90
C LYS A 220 -3.28 9.02 4.23
N LYS A 221 -2.19 9.76 4.11
CA LYS A 221 -0.92 9.24 3.60
C LYS A 221 -0.38 8.12 4.48
N THR A 222 -0.25 8.38 5.78
CA THR A 222 0.21 7.40 6.77
C THR A 222 -0.66 6.15 6.78
N PHE A 223 -1.98 6.30 6.62
CA PHE A 223 -2.90 5.18 6.45
C PHE A 223 -2.52 4.30 5.24
N LEU A 224 -2.37 4.89 4.05
CA LEU A 224 -1.99 4.14 2.84
C LEU A 224 -0.60 3.50 2.94
N ASP A 225 0.37 4.21 3.50
CA ASP A 225 1.73 3.68 3.73
C ASP A 225 1.71 2.48 4.69
N ASN A 226 0.89 2.54 5.76
CA ASN A 226 0.73 1.43 6.70
C ASN A 226 0.12 0.20 6.02
N ILE A 227 -0.88 0.38 5.14
CA ILE A 227 -1.47 -0.73 4.39
C ILE A 227 -0.46 -1.32 3.40
N LEU A 228 0.32 -0.49 2.71
CA LEU A 228 1.40 -1.00 1.86
C LEU A 228 2.41 -1.81 2.66
N PHE A 229 2.87 -1.30 3.81
CA PHE A 229 3.83 -2.01 4.66
C PHE A 229 3.27 -3.32 5.21
N MET A 230 1.97 -3.35 5.53
CA MET A 230 1.27 -4.55 5.97
C MET A 230 1.21 -5.61 4.88
N LEU A 231 0.91 -5.21 3.64
CA LEU A 231 0.76 -6.13 2.50
C LEU A 231 2.09 -6.55 1.85
N CYS A 232 3.12 -5.70 1.90
CA CYS A 232 4.38 -5.91 1.16
C CYS A 232 5.66 -5.86 2.03
N GLY A 233 5.59 -5.42 3.27
CA GLY A 233 6.76 -5.26 4.14
C GLY A 233 7.17 -6.54 4.87
N GLU A 234 8.10 -6.45 5.83
CA GLU A 234 8.46 -7.58 6.69
C GLU A 234 7.26 -8.31 7.33
N PRO A 235 6.17 -7.62 7.74
CA PRO A 235 4.96 -8.30 8.21
C PRO A 235 4.33 -9.25 7.20
N SER A 236 4.48 -9.01 5.90
CA SER A 236 3.89 -9.85 4.85
C SER A 236 4.48 -11.26 4.82
N LYS A 237 5.76 -11.41 5.20
CA LYS A 237 6.45 -12.70 5.31
C LYS A 237 5.80 -13.63 6.34
N TYR A 238 5.13 -13.08 7.36
CA TYR A 238 4.39 -13.88 8.35
C TYR A 238 3.07 -14.44 7.80
N PHE A 239 2.60 -13.91 6.66
CA PHE A 239 1.39 -14.40 5.97
C PHE A 239 1.68 -15.48 4.94
N ASP A 240 2.89 -15.49 4.38
CA ASP A 240 3.30 -16.40 3.30
C ASP A 240 3.27 -17.89 3.74
N ASP A 241 3.70 -18.19 4.97
CA ASP A 241 3.80 -19.58 5.46
C ASP A 241 2.47 -20.18 5.97
N ARG A 242 1.55 -19.36 6.50
CA ARG A 242 0.31 -19.86 7.15
C ARG A 242 -0.91 -19.86 6.26
N PHE A 243 -0.97 -18.95 5.28
CA PHE A 243 -2.15 -18.80 4.44
C PHE A 243 -1.95 -19.26 3.01
N LYS A 244 -0.72 -19.73 2.63
CA LYS A 244 -0.33 -20.10 1.26
C LYS A 244 -1.18 -19.35 0.28
N TRP A 245 -0.97 -18.05 0.18
CA TRP A 245 -1.83 -17.13 -0.54
C TRP A 245 -2.16 -17.70 -1.92
N THR A 246 -3.25 -18.48 -2.08
CA THR A 246 -3.52 -19.21 -3.32
C THR A 246 -3.92 -18.25 -4.42
N TYR A 247 -4.35 -17.05 -4.04
CA TYR A 247 -4.56 -15.91 -4.91
C TYR A 247 -3.25 -15.27 -5.41
N PHE A 248 -2.12 -15.57 -4.75
CA PHE A 248 -0.80 -15.00 -5.06
C PHE A 248 0.28 -16.04 -5.38
N SER A 249 0.01 -17.34 -5.22
CA SER A 249 0.85 -18.42 -5.76
C SER A 249 0.91 -18.38 -7.29
N ASP A 250 -0.10 -17.80 -7.92
CA ASP A 250 -0.14 -17.55 -9.37
C ASP A 250 0.47 -16.19 -9.75
N LEU A 251 0.80 -15.34 -8.75
CA LEU A 251 1.40 -14.00 -8.90
C LEU A 251 2.92 -13.99 -8.69
N VAL A 252 3.48 -15.07 -8.16
CA VAL A 252 4.83 -15.47 -8.56
C VAL A 252 4.69 -15.91 -10.01
N SER A 253 4.69 -14.95 -10.95
CA SER A 253 4.84 -15.29 -12.35
C SER A 253 6.07 -16.17 -12.42
N SER A 254 5.83 -17.43 -12.77
CA SER A 254 6.85 -18.42 -13.06
C SER A 254 7.94 -17.75 -13.88
N ASP A 255 9.07 -17.41 -13.26
CA ASP A 255 10.41 -17.20 -13.80
C ASP A 255 10.56 -16.80 -15.30
N GLU A 256 9.61 -16.07 -15.89
CA GLU A 256 9.86 -15.26 -17.06
C GLU A 256 10.56 -14.03 -16.54
N LYS A 257 11.81 -14.24 -16.16
CA LYS A 257 12.84 -13.24 -16.05
C LYS A 257 12.54 -12.20 -17.12
N ILE A 258 12.06 -11.04 -16.71
CA ILE A 258 12.14 -9.84 -17.53
C ILE A 258 13.63 -9.51 -17.59
N ASN A 259 14.38 -10.33 -18.32
CA ASN A 259 15.77 -10.14 -18.71
C ASN A 259 15.86 -9.09 -19.83
N GLY A 260 14.91 -8.16 -19.87
CA GLY A 260 15.02 -6.93 -20.62
C GLY A 260 15.51 -5.85 -19.67
N LYS A 261 16.83 -5.70 -19.51
CA LYS A 261 17.39 -4.42 -19.03
C LYS A 261 16.66 -3.32 -19.80
N ILE A 262 15.94 -2.44 -19.11
CA ILE A 262 15.29 -1.27 -19.71
C ILE A 262 16.38 -0.55 -20.51
N LYS A 263 16.30 -0.62 -21.85
CA LYS A 263 17.27 0.01 -22.75
C LYS A 263 17.01 1.50 -22.73
N VAL A 264 17.53 2.19 -21.72
CA VAL A 264 17.53 3.65 -21.69
C VAL A 264 18.54 4.12 -22.74
N GLY A 265 18.05 4.58 -23.89
CA GLY A 265 18.90 5.05 -24.98
C GLY A 265 19.79 6.21 -24.53
N ARG A 266 21.01 6.30 -25.09
CA ARG A 266 22.05 7.28 -24.71
C ARG A 266 21.58 8.75 -24.66
N ASN A 267 20.57 9.10 -25.47
CA ASN A 267 20.04 10.46 -25.58
C ASN A 267 18.76 10.73 -24.76
N HIS A 268 18.17 9.72 -24.10
CA HIS A 268 17.02 9.94 -23.21
C HIS A 268 17.42 10.73 -21.96
N PRO A 269 16.47 11.42 -21.30
CA PRO A 269 16.69 12.02 -19.99
C PRO A 269 17.29 11.00 -19.02
N CYS A 270 18.25 11.45 -18.21
CA CYS A 270 18.94 10.59 -17.26
C CYS A 270 17.97 10.12 -16.17
N LYS A 271 18.06 8.84 -15.82
CA LYS A 271 17.23 8.22 -14.77
C LYS A 271 17.38 8.83 -13.37
N CYS A 272 18.41 9.65 -13.12
CA CYS A 272 18.55 10.38 -11.87
C CYS A 272 17.75 11.70 -11.81
N GLY A 273 16.97 12.02 -12.84
CA GLY A 273 16.13 13.24 -12.84
C GLY A 273 16.87 14.54 -13.13
N SER A 274 18.18 14.51 -13.40
CA SER A 274 19.00 15.73 -13.61
C SER A 274 18.66 16.56 -14.86
N GLY A 275 17.70 16.13 -15.69
CA GLY A 275 17.38 16.75 -16.99
C GLY A 275 18.45 16.57 -18.08
N LYS A 276 19.65 16.07 -17.74
CA LYS A 276 20.74 15.81 -18.70
C LYS A 276 20.47 14.52 -19.48
N LYS A 277 21.01 14.41 -20.70
CA LYS A 277 20.99 13.14 -21.46
C LYS A 277 21.77 12.07 -20.71
N ASN A 278 21.30 10.83 -20.73
CA ASN A 278 21.87 9.71 -19.97
C ASN A 278 23.39 9.53 -20.19
N LYS A 279 23.88 9.70 -21.43
CA LYS A 279 25.32 9.64 -21.77
C LYS A 279 26.19 10.72 -21.12
N TYR A 280 25.61 11.80 -20.59
CA TYR A 280 26.32 12.90 -19.92
C TYR A 280 26.08 12.92 -18.41
N CYS A 281 25.54 11.85 -17.85
CA CYS A 281 25.22 11.78 -16.43
C CYS A 281 25.54 10.37 -15.89
N CYS A 282 24.54 9.57 -15.53
CA CYS A 282 24.79 8.26 -14.90
C CYS A 282 25.47 7.23 -15.81
N ASN A 283 25.62 7.50 -17.11
CA ASN A 283 26.24 6.59 -18.08
C ASN A 283 27.52 7.17 -18.71
N ILE A 284 28.24 8.06 -18.00
CA ILE A 284 29.41 8.79 -18.51
C ILE A 284 30.64 7.89 -18.77
N ASN A 285 30.69 6.71 -18.16
CA ASN A 285 31.87 5.81 -18.16
C ASN A 285 31.79 4.63 -19.14
N TYR A 286 30.87 4.65 -20.12
CA TYR A 286 30.80 3.62 -21.18
C TYR A 286 31.19 4.21 -22.55
N LEU A 287 32.39 4.79 -22.61
CA LEU A 287 33.13 5.08 -23.84
C LEU A 287 34.18 3.99 -24.07
#